data_AF-A0A817JDQ2-F1
#
_entry.id   AF-A0A817JDQ2-F1
#
_cell.length_a   1.000
_cell.length_b   1.000
_cell.length_c   1.000
_cell.angle_alpha   90.00
_cell.angle_beta   90.00
_cell.angle_gamma   90.00
#
_symmetry.space_group_name_H-M   'P 1'
#
loop_
_entity.id
_entity.type
_entity.pdbx_description
1 polymer ?
#
loop_
_entity_poly.entity_id
_entity_poly.type
_entity_poly.pdbx_seq_one_letter_code
_entity_poly.pdbx_strand_id
1 'polypeptide(L)'
;MSQLLEKVLQMNVYLQPVQFCLSVLANTLNICVLSCRALRSSSCTHYFNAYAVFCIMYTSLVCSISFARSFSIDWTNTPIGCKMYTYFLFLTPFLARIMLALASFDRYCLSCQLHLLQSTNTIRRARLFIVIGTILSTIYMSPMLVMYYLKQSSDTCLQYSNLLISVYVFSQILLYYISAPLLMIIFGLLTISNTQQHIARIGPPLHVAHGRRTERQLTRMLLIQVIVHLVLTVPFGIIYSMNAFDPSTRTPNNRAVRQILLI
;
A
#
# COMPACT_ATOMS: atom_id res chain seq x y z
N MET A 1 10.05 -30.90 0.09
CA MET A 1 10.11 -29.46 0.42
C MET A 1 11.53 -28.98 0.10
N SER A 2 11.76 -27.80 -0.51
CA SER A 2 13.14 -27.38 -0.84
C SER A 2 13.87 -26.85 0.40
N GLN A 3 15.17 -27.14 0.54
CA GLN A 3 16.00 -26.66 1.67
C GLN A 3 15.94 -25.14 1.86
N LEU A 4 15.77 -24.38 0.77
CA LEU A 4 15.60 -22.93 0.81
C LEU A 4 14.31 -22.50 1.51
N LEU A 5 13.19 -23.17 1.20
CA LEU A 5 11.89 -22.83 1.78
C LEU A 5 11.87 -23.07 3.29
N GLU A 6 12.50 -24.14 3.76
CA GLU A 6 12.61 -24.47 5.18
C GLU A 6 13.43 -23.42 5.95
N LYS A 7 14.58 -23.00 5.38
CA LYS A 7 15.40 -21.92 5.95
C LYS A 7 14.64 -20.59 6.01
N VAL A 8 13.87 -20.26 4.97
CA VAL A 8 13.03 -19.05 4.95
C VAL A 8 11.95 -19.13 6.02
N LEU A 9 11.32 -20.29 6.20
CA LEU A 9 10.28 -20.48 7.19
C LEU A 9 10.83 -20.34 8.62
N GLN A 10 12.04 -20.86 8.88
CA GLN A 10 12.75 -20.64 10.14
C GLN A 10 13.13 -19.17 10.37
N MET A 11 13.59 -18.48 9.33
CA MET A 11 13.94 -17.05 9.42
C MET A 11 12.70 -16.19 9.70
N ASN A 12 11.56 -16.54 9.12
CA ASN A 12 10.27 -15.87 9.31
C ASN A 12 9.82 -15.85 10.77
N VAL A 13 10.12 -16.90 11.55
CA VAL A 13 9.79 -16.98 12.98
C VAL A 13 10.37 -15.79 13.75
N TYR A 14 11.57 -15.34 13.39
CA TYR A 14 12.25 -14.23 14.04
C TYR A 14 11.96 -12.88 13.37
N LEU A 15 11.90 -12.84 12.03
CA LEU A 15 11.68 -11.60 11.29
C LEU A 15 10.26 -11.04 11.48
N GLN A 16 9.23 -11.88 11.48
CA GLN A 16 7.84 -11.43 11.48
C GLN A 16 7.41 -10.71 12.77
N PRO A 17 7.76 -11.18 13.98
CA PRO A 17 7.48 -10.43 15.20
C PRO A 17 8.19 -9.08 15.22
N VAL A 18 9.44 -9.02 14.76
CA VAL A 18 10.21 -7.77 14.68
C VAL A 18 9.56 -6.80 13.68
N GLN A 19 9.22 -7.27 12.49
CA GLN A 19 8.50 -6.51 11.47
C GLN A 19 7.15 -6.01 12.00
N PHE A 20 6.39 -6.86 12.70
CA PHE A 20 5.12 -6.49 13.32
C PHE A 20 5.29 -5.36 14.32
N CYS A 21 6.19 -5.51 15.30
CA CYS A 21 6.46 -4.49 16.32
C CYS A 21 6.91 -3.17 15.69
N LEU A 22 7.88 -3.22 14.76
CA LEU A 22 8.39 -2.02 14.09
C LEU A 22 7.31 -1.35 13.22
N SER A 23 6.54 -2.11 12.47
CA SER A 23 5.48 -1.58 11.61
C SER A 23 4.37 -0.92 12.43
N VAL A 24 3.87 -1.60 13.47
CA VAL A 24 2.82 -1.04 14.33
C VAL A 24 3.34 0.21 15.03
N LEU A 25 4.52 0.16 15.64
CA LEU A 25 5.12 1.31 16.33
C LEU A 25 5.31 2.50 15.37
N ALA A 26 5.91 2.28 14.21
CA ALA A 26 6.18 3.34 13.24
C ALA A 26 4.88 3.97 12.71
N ASN A 27 3.88 3.15 12.36
CA ASN A 27 2.61 3.66 11.85
C ASN A 27 1.76 4.33 12.94
N THR A 28 1.79 3.84 14.18
CA THR A 28 1.13 4.49 15.32
C THR A 28 1.78 5.83 15.62
N LEU A 29 3.11 5.92 15.67
CA LEU A 29 3.83 7.19 15.83
C LEU A 29 3.50 8.15 14.68
N ASN A 30 3.43 7.66 13.45
CA ASN A 30 3.03 8.46 12.29
C ASN A 30 1.62 9.05 12.48
N ILE A 31 0.65 8.22 12.89
CA ILE A 31 -0.71 8.69 13.20
C ILE A 31 -0.71 9.72 14.32
N CYS A 32 0.05 9.51 15.40
CA CYS A 32 0.15 10.45 16.52
C CYS A 32 0.71 11.81 16.06
N VAL A 33 1.83 11.82 15.34
CA VAL A 33 2.49 13.04 14.84
C VAL A 33 1.59 13.77 13.84
N LEU A 34 1.02 13.06 12.87
CA LEU A 34 0.13 13.65 11.87
C LEU A 34 -1.20 14.13 12.46
N SER A 35 -1.64 13.57 13.59
CA SER A 35 -2.83 14.04 14.31
C SER A 35 -2.60 15.31 15.13
N CYS A 36 -1.35 15.76 15.30
CA CYS A 36 -1.05 17.02 15.98
C CYS A 36 -1.74 18.21 15.30
N ARG A 37 -2.13 19.20 16.12
CA ARG A 37 -2.93 20.37 15.68
C ARG A 37 -2.31 21.13 14.51
N ALA A 38 -0.99 21.19 14.44
CA ALA A 38 -0.24 21.87 13.37
C ALA A 38 -0.32 21.18 12.00
N LEU A 39 -0.53 19.85 11.97
CA LEU A 39 -0.54 19.04 10.74
C LEU A 39 -1.96 18.63 10.32
N ARG A 40 -2.90 18.57 11.28
CA ARG A 40 -4.30 18.19 11.05
C ARG A 40 -5.07 19.12 10.12
N SER A 41 -4.60 20.35 9.91
CA SER A 41 -5.22 21.32 9.01
C SER A 41 -4.98 21.04 7.52
N SER A 42 -4.07 20.11 7.19
CA SER A 42 -3.75 19.76 5.81
C SER A 42 -4.56 18.54 5.37
N SER A 43 -5.21 18.62 4.21
CA SER A 43 -6.01 17.52 3.64
C SER A 43 -5.17 16.26 3.41
N CYS A 44 -3.93 16.42 2.97
CA CYS A 44 -3.05 15.29 2.69
C CYS A 44 -2.63 14.48 3.92
N THR A 45 -2.61 15.10 5.11
CA THR A 45 -2.42 14.40 6.39
C THR A 45 -3.46 13.31 6.60
N HIS A 46 -4.71 13.52 6.15
CA HIS A 46 -5.77 12.52 6.29
C HIS A 46 -5.52 11.27 5.42
N TYR A 47 -4.97 11.42 4.21
CA TYR A 47 -4.60 10.28 3.39
C TYR A 47 -3.44 9.49 4.00
N PHE A 48 -2.45 10.18 4.59
CA PHE A 48 -1.35 9.50 5.30
C PHE A 48 -1.81 8.75 6.54
N ASN A 49 -2.75 9.31 7.30
CA ASN A 49 -3.36 8.60 8.42
C ASN A 49 -4.12 7.35 7.94
N ALA A 50 -4.91 7.46 6.88
CA ALA A 50 -5.60 6.31 6.29
C ALA A 50 -4.60 5.25 5.78
N TYR A 51 -3.53 5.67 5.10
CA TYR A 51 -2.42 4.80 4.71
C TYR A 51 -1.84 4.04 5.91
N ALA A 52 -1.50 4.74 7.00
CA ALA A 52 -0.93 4.13 8.19
C ALA A 52 -1.87 3.11 8.83
N VAL A 53 -3.18 3.40 8.87
CA VAL A 53 -4.21 2.46 9.35
C VAL A 53 -4.24 1.20 8.48
N PHE A 54 -4.22 1.33 7.15
CA PHE A 54 -4.19 0.17 6.26
C PHE A 54 -2.89 -0.64 6.36
N CYS A 55 -1.75 0.01 6.62
CA CYS A 55 -0.49 -0.69 6.90
C CYS A 55 -0.51 -1.46 8.23
N ILE A 56 -1.10 -0.89 9.29
CA ILE A 56 -1.31 -1.61 10.56
C ILE A 56 -2.24 -2.79 10.35
N MET A 57 -3.33 -2.62 9.59
CA MET A 57 -4.26 -3.71 9.27
C MET A 57 -3.57 -4.83 8.49
N TYR A 58 -2.78 -4.49 7.47
CA TYR A 58 -2.00 -5.44 6.69
C TYR A 58 -1.03 -6.24 7.57
N THR A 59 -0.19 -5.54 8.33
CA THR A 59 0.84 -6.19 9.14
C THR A 59 0.26 -6.99 10.29
N SER A 60 -0.82 -6.51 10.93
CA SER A 60 -1.56 -7.28 11.94
C SER A 60 -2.10 -8.59 11.38
N LEU A 61 -2.62 -8.61 10.15
CA LEU A 61 -3.14 -9.83 9.55
C LEU A 61 -2.03 -10.78 9.08
N VAL A 62 -1.05 -10.27 8.33
CA VAL A 62 0.00 -11.11 7.72
C VAL A 62 0.97 -11.66 8.75
N CYS A 63 1.45 -10.82 9.68
CA CYS A 63 2.41 -11.26 10.70
C CYS A 63 1.75 -12.23 11.67
N SER A 64 0.52 -11.97 12.13
CA SER A 64 -0.16 -12.88 13.08
C SER A 64 -0.41 -14.26 12.48
N ILE A 65 -0.87 -14.33 11.23
CA ILE A 65 -1.13 -15.61 10.56
C ILE A 65 0.16 -16.37 10.29
N SER A 66 1.21 -15.66 9.87
CA SER A 66 2.49 -16.30 9.56
C SER A 66 3.23 -16.76 10.83
N PHE A 67 3.10 -16.01 11.93
CA PHE A 67 3.57 -16.42 13.25
C PHE A 67 2.80 -17.65 13.75
N ALA A 68 1.46 -17.66 13.66
CA ALA A 68 0.64 -18.81 14.04
C ALA A 68 0.99 -20.08 13.25
N ARG A 69 1.26 -19.95 11.94
CA ARG A 69 1.73 -21.04 11.09
C ARG A 69 3.04 -21.66 11.58
N SER A 70 3.92 -20.86 12.19
CA SER A 70 5.18 -21.35 12.76
C SER A 70 4.96 -22.30 13.95
N PHE A 71 3.79 -22.24 14.60
CA PHE A 71 3.36 -23.18 15.66
C PHE A 71 2.41 -24.26 15.14
N SER A 72 2.39 -24.49 13.82
CA SER A 72 1.48 -25.45 13.17
C SER A 72 -0.01 -25.14 13.34
N ILE A 73 -0.37 -23.89 13.69
CA ILE A 73 -1.75 -23.41 13.75
C ILE A 73 -2.07 -22.73 12.41
N ASP A 74 -2.60 -23.50 11.47
CA ASP A 74 -2.90 -23.01 10.12
C ASP A 74 -4.40 -22.74 9.91
N TRP A 75 -4.84 -21.52 10.26
CA TRP A 75 -6.20 -21.08 9.97
C TRP A 75 -6.50 -21.02 8.46
N THR A 76 -5.45 -20.87 7.64
CA THR A 76 -5.52 -20.85 6.18
C THR A 76 -5.81 -22.21 5.55
N ASN A 77 -5.69 -23.31 6.31
CA ASN A 77 -5.98 -24.66 5.82
C ASN A 77 -7.49 -24.98 5.83
N THR A 78 -8.33 -23.98 6.11
CA THR A 78 -9.76 -24.05 5.89
C THR A 78 -10.13 -23.38 4.56
N PRO A 79 -11.16 -23.86 3.83
CA PRO A 79 -11.60 -23.24 2.57
C PRO A 79 -11.95 -21.75 2.73
N ILE A 80 -12.54 -21.39 3.88
CA ILE A 80 -12.90 -20.00 4.21
C ILE A 80 -11.64 -19.20 4.55
N GLY A 81 -10.74 -19.74 5.38
CA GLY A 81 -9.50 -19.08 5.77
C GLY A 81 -8.58 -18.78 4.58
N CYS A 82 -8.42 -19.72 3.64
CA CYS A 82 -7.64 -19.52 2.41
C CYS A 82 -8.16 -18.33 1.59
N LYS A 83 -9.48 -18.23 1.40
CA LYS A 83 -10.11 -17.14 0.65
C LYS A 83 -10.00 -15.79 1.37
N MET A 84 -10.33 -15.76 2.66
CA MET A 84 -10.31 -14.54 3.47
C MET A 84 -8.89 -13.99 3.64
N TYR A 85 -7.93 -14.87 3.93
CA TYR A 85 -6.52 -14.48 4.04
C TYR A 85 -6.03 -13.84 2.75
N THR A 86 -6.27 -14.50 1.61
CA THR A 86 -5.82 -14.02 0.31
C THR A 86 -6.48 -12.69 -0.06
N TYR A 87 -7.78 -12.54 0.22
CA TYR A 87 -8.50 -11.29 0.01
C TYR A 87 -7.85 -10.13 0.77
N PHE A 88 -7.63 -10.27 2.09
CA PHE A 88 -7.02 -9.20 2.87
C PHE A 88 -5.55 -8.95 2.52
N LEU A 89 -4.81 -10.00 2.17
CA LEU A 89 -3.41 -9.91 1.72
C LEU A 89 -3.26 -8.98 0.51
N PHE A 90 -4.24 -8.94 -0.39
CA PHE A 90 -4.24 -8.06 -1.55
C PHE A 90 -5.00 -6.74 -1.32
N LEU A 91 -6.13 -6.76 -0.61
CA LEU A 91 -6.96 -5.56 -0.38
C LEU A 91 -6.23 -4.50 0.44
N THR A 92 -5.63 -4.89 1.57
CA THR A 92 -5.03 -3.93 2.51
C THR A 92 -3.86 -3.14 1.90
N PRO A 93 -2.86 -3.76 1.22
CA PRO A 93 -1.82 -2.97 0.57
C PRO A 93 -2.37 -2.21 -0.65
N PHE A 94 -3.40 -2.73 -1.34
CA PHE A 94 -4.08 -1.99 -2.40
C PHE A 94 -4.67 -0.67 -1.91
N LEU A 95 -5.43 -0.72 -0.80
CA LEU A 95 -5.98 0.47 -0.16
C LEU A 95 -4.88 1.45 0.25
N ALA A 96 -3.81 0.96 0.88
CA ALA A 96 -2.67 1.80 1.25
C ALA A 96 -2.09 2.54 0.03
N ARG A 97 -1.87 1.85 -1.11
CA ARG A 97 -1.34 2.50 -2.33
C ARG A 97 -2.30 3.53 -2.90
N ILE A 98 -3.59 3.25 -2.92
CA ILE A 98 -4.60 4.21 -3.38
C ILE A 98 -4.58 5.46 -2.49
N MET A 99 -4.44 5.33 -1.17
CA MET A 99 -4.30 6.50 -0.28
C MET A 99 -3.06 7.32 -0.61
N LEU A 100 -1.94 6.68 -0.93
CA LEU A 100 -0.71 7.38 -1.33
C LEU A 100 -0.87 8.10 -2.68
N ALA A 101 -1.53 7.46 -3.65
CA ALA A 101 -1.83 8.08 -4.94
C ALA A 101 -2.78 9.28 -4.80
N LEU A 102 -3.82 9.16 -3.97
CA LEU A 102 -4.74 10.26 -3.65
C LEU A 102 -4.02 11.40 -2.91
N ALA A 103 -3.06 11.09 -2.03
CA ALA A 103 -2.22 12.10 -1.38
C ALA A 103 -1.38 12.90 -2.40
N SER A 104 -0.79 12.22 -3.38
CA SER A 104 -0.05 12.86 -4.48
C SER A 104 -0.94 13.72 -5.37
N PHE A 105 -2.14 13.22 -5.70
CA PHE A 105 -3.11 14.00 -6.46
C PHE A 105 -3.59 15.24 -5.71
N ASP A 106 -3.94 15.10 -4.43
CA ASP A 106 -4.38 16.22 -3.58
C ASP A 106 -3.29 17.30 -3.47
N ARG A 107 -2.03 16.90 -3.28
CA ARG A 107 -0.89 17.81 -3.27
C ARG A 107 -0.69 18.53 -4.60
N TYR A 108 -0.85 17.82 -5.72
CA TYR A 108 -0.81 18.44 -7.02
C TYR A 108 -1.93 19.48 -7.18
N CYS A 109 -3.18 19.16 -6.83
CA CYS A 109 -4.29 20.10 -6.88
C CYS A 109 -4.05 21.35 -6.02
N LEU A 110 -3.51 21.17 -4.81
CA LEU A 110 -3.15 22.29 -3.93
C LEU A 110 -2.03 23.15 -4.53
N SER A 111 -1.05 22.56 -5.21
CA SER A 111 0.02 23.30 -5.88
C SER A 111 -0.47 24.17 -7.04
N CYS A 112 -1.63 23.86 -7.61
CA CYS A 112 -2.25 24.60 -8.71
C CYS A 112 -3.18 25.73 -8.24
N GLN A 113 -3.69 25.70 -7.00
CA GLN A 113 -4.72 26.63 -6.52
C GLN A 113 -4.13 27.73 -5.61
N LEU A 114 -4.60 28.97 -5.79
CA LEU A 114 -4.24 30.08 -4.91
C LEU A 114 -4.76 29.83 -3.47
N HIS A 115 -3.82 29.72 -2.53
CA HIS A 115 -3.94 29.18 -1.17
C HIS A 115 -4.93 29.86 -0.18
N LEU A 116 -5.68 30.91 -0.55
CA LEU A 116 -6.16 31.86 0.45
C LEU A 116 -7.50 31.57 1.15
N LEU A 117 -8.34 30.61 0.71
CA LEU A 117 -9.68 30.47 1.32
C LEU A 117 -10.34 29.07 1.40
N GLN A 118 -9.64 27.96 1.13
CA GLN A 118 -10.31 26.66 0.90
C GLN A 118 -9.93 25.48 1.84
N SER A 119 -9.18 25.71 2.93
CA SER A 119 -8.67 24.61 3.78
C SER A 119 -9.75 23.71 4.41
N THR A 120 -10.90 24.28 4.80
CA THR A 120 -11.98 23.49 5.43
C THR A 120 -12.73 22.61 4.43
N ASN A 121 -12.96 23.11 3.21
CA ASN A 121 -13.65 22.36 2.16
C ASN A 121 -12.76 21.25 1.57
N THR A 122 -11.46 21.45 1.51
CA THR A 122 -10.50 20.43 1.04
C THR A 122 -10.41 19.24 1.99
N ILE A 123 -10.46 19.45 3.32
CA ILE A 123 -10.48 18.35 4.30
C ILE A 123 -11.74 17.48 4.15
N ARG A 124 -12.92 18.09 4.02
CA ARG A 124 -14.18 17.34 3.83
C ARG A 124 -14.14 16.50 2.54
N ARG A 125 -13.63 17.09 1.45
CA ARG A 125 -13.42 16.38 0.17
C ARG A 125 -12.42 15.23 0.32
N ALA A 126 -11.32 15.43 1.04
CA ALA A 126 -10.33 14.38 1.27
C ALA A 126 -10.94 13.18 2.02
N ARG A 127 -11.71 13.43 3.08
CA ARG A 127 -12.42 12.35 3.80
C ARG A 127 -13.42 11.63 2.91
N LEU A 128 -14.16 12.36 2.08
CA LEU A 128 -15.09 11.78 1.12
C LEU A 128 -14.34 10.88 0.12
N PHE A 129 -13.21 11.34 -0.43
CA PHE A 129 -12.39 10.54 -1.35
C PHE A 129 -11.76 9.30 -0.69
N ILE A 130 -11.36 9.38 0.58
CA ILE A 130 -10.91 8.20 1.34
C ILE A 130 -12.03 7.16 1.44
N VAL A 131 -13.25 7.58 1.81
CA VAL A 131 -14.39 6.67 1.96
C VAL A 131 -14.78 6.06 0.61
N ILE A 132 -14.99 6.90 -0.41
CA ILE A 132 -15.34 6.44 -1.76
C ILE A 132 -14.26 5.51 -2.31
N GLY A 133 -12.98 5.92 -2.22
CA GLY A 133 -11.85 5.14 -2.67
C GLY A 133 -11.77 3.78 -1.96
N THR A 134 -12.05 3.74 -0.66
CA THR A 134 -12.06 2.50 0.11
C THR A 134 -13.19 1.57 -0.33
N ILE A 135 -14.41 2.09 -0.50
CA ILE A 135 -15.58 1.31 -0.94
C ILE A 135 -15.34 0.75 -2.36
N LEU A 136 -14.95 1.60 -3.31
CA LEU A 136 -14.69 1.18 -4.69
C LEU A 136 -13.58 0.13 -4.78
N SER A 137 -12.51 0.32 -4.01
CA SER A 137 -11.40 -0.64 -3.93
C SER A 137 -11.83 -1.98 -3.35
N THR A 138 -12.67 -1.96 -2.31
CA THR A 138 -13.21 -3.16 -1.66
C THR A 138 -14.10 -3.96 -2.63
N ILE A 139 -14.95 -3.27 -3.38
CA ILE A 139 -15.79 -3.86 -4.43
C ILE A 139 -14.92 -4.43 -5.56
N TYR A 140 -13.95 -3.67 -6.06
CA TYR A 140 -13.04 -4.11 -7.13
C TYR A 140 -12.22 -5.35 -6.72
N MET A 141 -11.83 -5.45 -5.45
CA MET A 141 -11.08 -6.60 -4.92
C MET A 141 -11.94 -7.80 -4.55
N SER A 142 -13.27 -7.66 -4.47
CA SER A 142 -14.19 -8.75 -4.06
C SER A 142 -14.05 -10.05 -4.88
N PRO A 143 -13.74 -10.05 -6.19
CA PRO A 143 -13.55 -11.31 -6.94
C PRO A 143 -12.46 -12.23 -6.38
N MET A 144 -11.48 -11.68 -5.64
CA MET A 144 -10.43 -12.47 -4.97
C MET A 144 -11.00 -13.50 -3.98
N LEU A 145 -12.18 -13.26 -3.40
CA LEU A 145 -12.84 -14.21 -2.50
C LEU A 145 -13.28 -15.51 -3.21
N VAL A 146 -13.43 -15.49 -4.54
CA VAL A 146 -13.92 -16.62 -5.32
C VAL A 146 -12.79 -17.28 -6.13
N MET A 147 -11.74 -16.52 -6.48
CA MET A 147 -10.65 -16.99 -7.36
C MET A 147 -9.71 -18.02 -6.74
N TYR A 148 -9.73 -18.19 -5.43
CA TYR A 148 -8.86 -19.10 -4.70
C TYR A 148 -9.63 -20.29 -4.12
N TYR A 149 -9.00 -21.45 -4.16
CA TYR A 149 -9.50 -22.70 -3.59
C TYR A 149 -8.43 -23.40 -2.79
N LEU A 150 -8.87 -24.20 -1.83
CA LEU A 150 -7.99 -25.05 -1.04
C LEU A 150 -7.82 -26.40 -1.76
N LYS A 151 -6.58 -26.77 -2.08
CA LYS A 151 -6.26 -28.09 -2.64
C LYS A 151 -5.99 -29.08 -1.50
N GLN A 152 -6.99 -29.91 -1.21
CA GLN A 152 -7.01 -30.85 -0.07
C GLN A 152 -5.86 -31.87 -0.05
N SER A 153 -5.23 -32.17 -1.19
CA SER A 153 -4.09 -33.09 -1.22
C SER A 153 -2.76 -32.47 -0.81
N SER A 154 -2.70 -31.16 -0.60
CA SER A 154 -1.46 -30.44 -0.30
C SER A 154 -1.62 -29.34 0.74
N ASP A 155 -2.83 -29.14 1.26
CA ASP A 155 -3.22 -28.01 2.12
C ASP A 155 -2.73 -26.64 1.63
N THR A 156 -2.64 -26.48 0.30
CA THR A 156 -2.22 -25.23 -0.32
C THR A 156 -3.41 -24.48 -0.92
N CYS A 157 -3.43 -23.18 -0.66
CA CYS A 157 -4.36 -22.24 -1.27
C CYS A 157 -3.85 -21.93 -2.70
N LEU A 158 -4.60 -22.35 -3.71
CA LEU A 158 -4.25 -22.20 -5.12
C LEU A 158 -5.27 -21.33 -5.85
N GLN A 159 -4.79 -20.65 -6.87
CA GLN A 159 -5.62 -19.84 -7.77
C GLN A 159 -6.18 -20.71 -8.90
N TYR A 160 -7.45 -20.51 -9.24
CA TYR A 160 -8.03 -21.12 -10.44
C TYR A 160 -7.37 -20.60 -11.73
N SER A 161 -7.32 -21.46 -12.75
CA SER A 161 -6.69 -21.19 -14.05
C SER A 161 -7.76 -21.00 -15.13
N ASN A 162 -8.49 -19.89 -15.08
CA ASN A 162 -9.51 -19.54 -16.08
C ASN A 162 -9.16 -18.21 -16.76
N LEU A 163 -9.53 -18.05 -18.03
CA LEU A 163 -9.24 -16.83 -18.80
C LEU A 163 -9.75 -15.56 -18.11
N LEU A 164 -10.96 -15.58 -17.54
CA LEU A 164 -11.52 -14.45 -16.79
C LEU A 164 -10.64 -14.04 -15.59
N ILE A 165 -10.05 -15.02 -14.91
CA ILE A 165 -9.16 -14.78 -13.75
C ILE A 165 -7.84 -14.20 -14.23
N SER A 166 -7.28 -14.72 -15.33
CA SER A 166 -6.07 -14.15 -15.93
C SER A 166 -6.27 -12.70 -16.38
N VAL A 167 -7.40 -12.37 -17.00
CA VAL A 167 -7.77 -11.00 -17.38
C VAL A 167 -7.90 -10.11 -16.13
N TYR A 168 -8.54 -10.60 -15.08
CA TYR A 168 -8.66 -9.86 -13.83
C TYR A 168 -7.28 -9.60 -13.18
N VAL A 169 -6.43 -10.62 -13.06
CA VAL A 169 -5.06 -10.47 -12.51
C VAL A 169 -4.23 -9.52 -13.37
N PHE A 170 -4.36 -9.59 -14.71
CA PHE A 170 -3.73 -8.63 -15.61
C PHE A 170 -4.21 -7.19 -15.35
N SER A 171 -5.52 -6.99 -15.17
CA SER A 171 -6.08 -5.68 -14.83
C SER A 171 -5.53 -5.13 -13.52
N GLN A 172 -5.33 -6.01 -12.52
CA GLN A 172 -4.71 -5.62 -11.26
C GLN A 172 -3.26 -5.23 -11.46
N ILE A 173 -2.49 -5.96 -12.26
CA ILE A 173 -1.08 -5.64 -12.50
C ILE A 173 -0.96 -4.26 -13.16
N LEU A 174 -1.76 -4.01 -14.19
CA LEU A 174 -1.78 -2.74 -14.89
C LEU A 174 -2.20 -1.60 -13.96
N LEU A 175 -3.26 -1.78 -13.18
CA LEU A 175 -3.75 -0.73 -12.29
C LEU A 175 -2.77 -0.47 -11.13
N TYR A 176 -2.25 -1.53 -10.51
CA TYR A 176 -1.53 -1.46 -9.24
C TYR A 176 -0.02 -1.28 -9.35
N TYR A 177 0.62 -1.95 -10.31
CA TYR A 177 2.08 -1.91 -10.46
C TYR A 177 2.56 -0.95 -11.54
N ILE A 178 1.66 -0.53 -12.43
CA ILE A 178 1.98 0.40 -13.52
C ILE A 178 1.29 1.75 -13.28
N SER A 179 -0.05 1.78 -13.30
CA SER A 179 -0.77 3.06 -13.32
C SER A 179 -0.61 3.87 -12.02
N ALA A 180 -0.75 3.24 -10.85
CA ALA A 180 -0.61 3.93 -9.57
C ALA A 180 0.80 4.54 -9.38
N PRO A 181 1.90 3.79 -9.57
CA PRO A 181 3.27 4.32 -9.65
C PRO A 181 3.45 5.49 -10.60
N LEU A 182 2.97 5.35 -11.85
CA LEU A 182 3.11 6.40 -12.85
C LEU A 182 2.37 7.67 -12.43
N LEU A 183 1.13 7.55 -11.94
CA LEU A 183 0.36 8.69 -11.44
C LEU A 183 1.06 9.36 -10.25
N MET A 184 1.61 8.58 -9.31
CA MET A 184 2.37 9.12 -8.18
C MET A 184 3.61 9.89 -8.64
N ILE A 185 4.36 9.38 -9.62
CA ILE A 185 5.54 10.05 -10.19
C ILE A 185 5.12 11.33 -10.93
N ILE A 186 4.13 11.25 -11.82
CA ILE A 186 3.65 12.39 -12.61
C ILE A 186 3.17 13.50 -11.67
N PHE A 187 2.27 13.20 -10.73
CA PHE A 187 1.79 14.20 -9.77
C PHE A 187 2.90 14.72 -8.85
N GLY A 188 3.85 13.87 -8.46
CA GLY A 188 5.02 14.28 -7.69
C GLY A 188 5.88 15.30 -8.44
N LEU A 189 6.23 15.03 -9.70
CA LEU A 189 7.02 15.93 -10.54
C LEU A 189 6.29 17.24 -10.84
N LEU A 190 4.99 17.17 -11.16
CA LEU A 190 4.16 18.35 -11.40
C LEU A 190 4.06 19.22 -10.14
N THR A 191 3.91 18.61 -8.96
CA THR A 191 3.89 19.33 -7.68
C THR A 191 5.22 20.09 -7.47
N ILE A 192 6.36 19.47 -7.77
CA ILE A 192 7.68 20.12 -7.66
C ILE A 192 7.78 21.30 -8.63
N SER A 193 7.42 21.11 -9.89
CA SER A 193 7.47 22.15 -10.93
C SER A 193 6.59 23.35 -10.57
N ASN A 194 5.33 23.12 -10.21
CA ASN A 194 4.39 24.17 -9.82
C ASN A 194 4.86 24.92 -8.58
N THR A 195 5.41 24.20 -7.60
CA THR A 195 5.97 24.82 -6.40
C THR A 195 7.14 25.73 -6.80
N GLN A 196 8.10 25.27 -7.59
CA GLN A 196 9.25 26.09 -8.02
C GLN A 196 8.80 27.34 -8.79
N GLN A 197 7.82 27.21 -9.69
CA GLN A 197 7.27 28.35 -10.43
C GLN A 197 6.61 29.37 -9.50
N HIS A 198 5.87 28.92 -8.49
CA HIS A 198 5.27 29.80 -7.49
C HIS A 198 6.32 30.58 -6.69
N ILE A 199 7.44 29.94 -6.32
CA ILE A 199 8.55 30.59 -5.62
C ILE A 199 9.20 31.65 -6.51
N ALA A 200 9.42 31.34 -7.79
CA ALA A 200 10.07 32.23 -8.74
C ALA A 200 9.21 33.46 -9.09
N ARG A 201 7.88 33.31 -9.18
CA ARG A 201 6.97 34.40 -9.62
C ARG A 201 6.55 35.37 -8.52
N ILE A 202 6.32 34.89 -7.30
CA ILE A 202 5.65 35.69 -6.25
C ILE A 202 6.67 36.19 -5.20
N GLY A 203 7.90 35.67 -5.21
CA GLY A 203 8.87 35.91 -4.14
C GLY A 203 8.39 35.32 -2.80
N PRO A 204 9.23 35.32 -1.75
CA PRO A 204 8.82 34.83 -0.44
C PRO A 204 7.92 35.86 0.27
N PRO A 205 6.62 35.59 0.52
CA PRO A 205 5.81 36.48 1.35
C PRO A 205 6.29 36.41 2.81
N LEU A 206 6.60 37.56 3.40
CA LEU A 206 7.14 37.73 4.76
C LEU A 206 6.22 37.15 5.88
N HIS A 207 4.92 36.94 5.62
CA HIS A 207 3.94 36.51 6.63
C HIS A 207 3.43 35.06 6.50
N VAL A 208 3.80 34.31 5.45
CA VAL A 208 3.32 32.91 5.22
C VAL A 208 4.42 31.86 5.49
N ALA A 209 5.54 32.28 6.08
CA ALA A 209 6.74 31.45 6.24
C ALA A 209 6.49 30.17 7.06
N HIS A 210 5.64 30.23 8.11
CA HIS A 210 5.42 29.08 9.00
C HIS A 210 4.64 27.94 8.32
N GLY A 211 3.52 28.25 7.65
CA GLY A 211 2.74 27.24 6.91
C GLY A 211 3.52 26.61 5.75
N ARG A 212 4.37 27.39 5.08
CA ARG A 212 5.18 26.92 3.95
C ARG A 212 6.25 25.90 4.34
N ARG A 213 6.81 25.99 5.56
CA ARG A 213 7.78 25.01 6.05
C ARG A 213 7.13 23.64 6.26
N THR A 214 5.97 23.61 6.88
CA THR A 214 5.18 22.38 7.12
C THR A 214 4.75 21.74 5.81
N GLU A 215 4.26 22.53 4.86
CA GLU A 215 3.84 22.05 3.53
C GLU A 215 5.02 21.47 2.74
N ARG A 216 6.21 22.12 2.78
CA ARG A 216 7.43 21.58 2.14
C ARG A 216 7.88 20.29 2.80
N GLN A 217 7.78 20.18 4.13
CA GLN A 217 8.10 18.95 4.85
C GLN A 217 7.16 17.81 4.46
N LEU A 218 5.85 18.06 4.35
CA LEU A 218 4.86 17.08 3.91
C LEU A 218 5.10 16.61 2.47
N THR A 219 5.40 17.52 1.54
CA THR A 219 5.75 17.15 0.17
C THR A 219 7.03 16.33 0.10
N ARG A 220 8.06 16.68 0.88
CA ARG A 220 9.30 15.90 0.95
C ARG A 220 9.05 14.51 1.54
N MET A 221 8.26 14.42 2.60
CA MET A 221 7.84 13.15 3.20
C MET A 221 7.12 12.27 2.18
N LEU A 222 6.15 12.83 1.44
CA LEU A 222 5.43 12.12 0.38
C LEU A 222 6.37 11.56 -0.69
N LEU A 223 7.29 12.39 -1.20
CA LEU A 223 8.22 11.96 -2.25
C LEU A 223 9.13 10.83 -1.78
N ILE A 224 9.70 10.95 -0.57
CA ILE A 224 10.53 9.90 0.02
C ILE A 224 9.71 8.62 0.17
N GLN A 225 8.49 8.72 0.68
CA GLN A 225 7.60 7.57 0.87
C GLN A 225 7.24 6.90 -0.46
N VAL A 226 6.94 7.68 -1.51
CA VAL A 226 6.68 7.15 -2.85
C VAL A 226 7.90 6.44 -3.42
N ILE A 227 9.09 7.06 -3.34
CA ILE A 227 10.33 6.46 -3.86
C ILE A 227 10.64 5.13 -3.16
N VAL A 228 10.65 5.13 -1.82
CA VAL A 228 10.90 3.92 -1.03
C VAL A 228 9.86 2.85 -1.36
N HIS A 229 8.59 3.24 -1.45
CA HIS A 229 7.52 2.32 -1.79
C HIS A 229 7.71 1.69 -3.19
N LEU A 230 8.09 2.48 -4.19
CA LEU A 230 8.34 1.97 -5.54
C LEU A 230 9.49 0.96 -5.57
N VAL A 231 10.62 1.31 -4.96
CA VAL A 231 11.80 0.45 -4.93
C VAL A 231 11.49 -0.89 -4.25
N LEU A 232 10.73 -0.87 -3.15
CA LEU A 232 10.40 -2.09 -2.39
C LEU A 232 9.29 -2.92 -3.06
N THR A 233 8.34 -2.31 -3.77
CA THR A 233 7.18 -3.05 -4.30
C THR A 233 7.32 -3.55 -5.72
N VAL A 234 8.19 -2.95 -6.53
CA VAL A 234 8.44 -3.39 -7.92
C VAL A 234 8.93 -4.84 -7.99
N PRO A 235 9.92 -5.30 -7.20
CA PRO A 235 10.37 -6.70 -7.24
C PRO A 235 9.24 -7.70 -6.97
N PHE A 236 8.39 -7.40 -5.98
CA PHE A 236 7.23 -8.22 -5.67
C PHE A 236 6.24 -8.26 -6.84
N GLY A 237 5.99 -7.12 -7.50
CA GLY A 237 5.11 -7.05 -8.67
C GLY A 237 5.61 -7.88 -9.86
N ILE A 238 6.92 -7.86 -10.12
CA ILE A 238 7.54 -8.67 -11.18
C ILE A 238 7.34 -10.16 -10.90
N ILE A 239 7.68 -10.62 -9.69
CA ILE A 239 7.55 -12.04 -9.31
C ILE A 239 6.09 -12.48 -9.30
N TYR A 240 5.18 -11.62 -8.85
CA TYR A 240 3.75 -11.91 -8.90
C TYR A 240 3.25 -12.07 -10.35
N SER A 241 3.67 -11.18 -11.24
CA SER A 241 3.31 -11.23 -12.66
C SER A 241 3.84 -12.49 -13.34
N MET A 242 5.10 -12.86 -13.08
CA MET A 242 5.70 -14.10 -13.61
C MET A 242 4.89 -15.33 -13.16
N ASN A 243 4.60 -15.44 -11.86
CA ASN A 243 3.83 -16.57 -11.31
C ASN A 243 2.38 -16.65 -11.81
N ALA A 244 1.81 -15.50 -12.19
CA ALA A 244 0.46 -15.42 -12.70
C ALA A 244 0.37 -15.98 -14.13
N PHE A 245 1.28 -15.56 -15.03
CA PHE A 245 1.21 -15.88 -16.45
C PHE A 245 1.99 -17.14 -16.85
N ASP A 246 3.06 -17.48 -16.13
CA ASP A 246 3.88 -18.64 -16.43
C ASP A 246 3.79 -19.68 -15.31
N PRO A 247 3.01 -20.76 -15.49
CA PRO A 247 2.90 -21.83 -14.49
C PRO A 247 4.25 -22.49 -14.16
N SER A 248 5.21 -22.49 -15.10
CA SER A 248 6.54 -23.08 -14.91
C SER A 248 7.34 -22.34 -13.84
N THR A 249 7.04 -21.06 -13.63
CA THR A 249 7.69 -20.23 -12.60
C THR A 249 7.15 -20.47 -11.19
N ARG A 250 6.10 -21.29 -11.00
CA ARG A 250 5.52 -21.60 -9.68
C ARG A 250 6.35 -22.61 -8.88
N THR A 251 7.66 -22.43 -8.87
CA THR A 251 8.63 -23.27 -8.16
C THR A 251 8.60 -23.00 -6.65
N PRO A 252 8.99 -23.97 -5.81
CA PRO A 252 9.09 -23.75 -4.36
C PRO A 252 10.08 -22.63 -4.00
N ASN A 253 11.10 -22.40 -4.82
CA ASN A 253 12.05 -21.30 -4.63
C ASN A 253 11.37 -19.93 -4.87
N ASN A 254 10.55 -19.79 -5.91
CA ASN A 254 9.80 -18.55 -6.14
C ASN A 254 8.74 -18.30 -5.07
N ARG A 255 8.18 -19.36 -4.46
CA ARG A 255 7.32 -19.22 -3.26
C ARG A 255 8.12 -18.71 -2.06
N ALA A 256 9.33 -19.21 -1.84
CA ALA A 256 10.21 -18.76 -0.76
C ALA A 256 10.60 -17.28 -0.94
N VAL A 257 10.96 -16.87 -2.17
CA VAL A 257 11.27 -15.46 -2.49
C VAL A 257 10.05 -14.57 -2.28
N ARG A 258 8.85 -15.03 -2.68
CA ARG A 258 7.61 -14.29 -2.43
C ARG A 258 7.35 -14.10 -0.93
N GLN A 259 7.65 -15.09 -0.10
CA GLN A 259 7.52 -14.96 1.36
C GLN A 259 8.51 -13.96 1.93
N ILE A 260 9.75 -13.93 1.43
CA ILE A 260 10.74 -12.91 1.83
C ILE A 260 10.27 -11.50 1.44
N LEU A 261 9.72 -11.33 0.24
CA LEU A 261 9.24 -10.03 -0.24
C LEU A 261 7.89 -9.58 0.33
N LEU A 262 7.23 -10.44 1.13
CA LEU A 262 6.06 -10.07 1.93
C LEU A 262 6.45 -9.55 3.33
N ILE A 263 7.73 -9.67 3.71
CA ILE A 263 8.34 -9.05 4.89
C ILE A 263 8.74 -7.61 4.54
#